data_AF-B6VMM9-F1
#
_entry.id   AF-B6VMM9-F1
#
_cell.length_a   1.000
_cell.length_b   1.000
_cell.length_c   1.000
_cell.angle_alpha   90.00
_cell.angle_beta   90.00
_cell.angle_gamma   90.00
#
_symmetry.space_group_name_H-M   'P 1'
#
loop_
_entity.id
_entity.type
_entity.pdbx_description
1 polymer ?
#
loop_
_entity_poly.entity_id
_entity_poly.type
_entity_poly.pdbx_seq_one_letter_code
_entity_poly.pdbx_strand_id
1 'polypeptide(L)'
;MKKLFLICLVLLSLFSSGAAASIFSYITKSEGIPTNAYYTFVIERWDEEDDFTPNPCYGYSACWISINHRHTVDGYSGQPFRLFNIRVERYRTMKQVQQVILKQTSFPITGVAKHFGPAIQSHQECVGLFYETDRNGFRGRLLPGSLCGVAPPPIGFCKVSEGSVELNYGNIDEAKLEGATRSENINVTCNRDMNIVVTATGPDRGVVPLRGDGSLKAQLLLNDRKGEQGVPIFVPAGGTVPVTVKSILQKNGRVEAGPFSGSGAIILAMP
;
A
#
# COMPACT_ATOMS: atom_id res chain seq x y z
N MET A 1 39.18 -19.16 -17.70
CA MET A 1 37.75 -19.00 -18.06
C MET A 1 36.82 -18.80 -16.86
N LYS A 2 36.99 -19.49 -15.72
CA LYS A 2 36.14 -19.29 -14.51
C LYS A 2 36.26 -17.93 -13.80
N LYS A 3 37.42 -17.25 -13.88
CA LYS A 3 37.61 -15.93 -13.24
C LYS A 3 36.99 -14.76 -14.00
N LEU A 4 36.77 -14.88 -15.32
CA LEU A 4 36.12 -13.82 -16.12
C LEU A 4 34.59 -13.80 -15.94
N PHE A 5 33.98 -14.97 -15.70
CA PHE A 5 32.53 -15.09 -15.52
C PHE A 5 32.06 -14.50 -14.17
N LEU A 6 32.90 -14.57 -13.13
CA LEU A 6 32.59 -14.01 -11.81
C LEU A 6 32.57 -12.47 -11.82
N ILE A 7 33.41 -11.83 -12.64
CA ILE A 7 33.48 -10.37 -12.76
C ILE A 7 32.24 -9.81 -13.48
N CYS A 8 31.69 -10.56 -14.44
CA CYS A 8 30.50 -10.15 -15.18
C CYS A 8 29.22 -10.18 -14.31
N LEU A 9 29.13 -11.10 -13.35
CA LEU A 9 27.97 -11.19 -12.45
C LEU A 9 27.94 -10.08 -11.39
N VAL A 10 29.09 -9.57 -10.95
CA VAL A 10 29.19 -8.47 -9.97
C VAL A 10 28.89 -7.10 -10.60
N LEU A 11 29.13 -6.94 -11.91
CA LEU A 11 28.81 -5.72 -12.64
C LEU A 11 27.31 -5.57 -12.94
N LEU A 12 26.55 -6.67 -13.01
CA LEU A 12 25.09 -6.65 -13.20
C LEU A 12 24.31 -6.28 -11.92
N SER A 13 24.92 -6.44 -10.73
CA SER A 13 24.31 -6.04 -9.45
C SER A 13 24.46 -4.55 -9.11
N LEU A 14 25.12 -3.76 -9.96
CA LEU A 14 25.35 -2.32 -9.72
C LEU A 14 24.37 -1.40 -10.46
N PHE A 15 23.44 -1.96 -11.25
CA PHE A 15 22.30 -1.21 -11.76
C PHE A 15 21.13 -1.34 -10.78
N SER A 16 21.28 -0.76 -9.59
CA SER A 16 20.12 -0.31 -8.84
C SER A 16 19.46 0.77 -9.67
N SER A 17 18.46 0.39 -10.47
CA SER A 17 17.53 1.35 -11.06
C SER A 17 17.07 2.25 -9.93
N GLY A 18 17.45 3.53 -9.95
CA GLY A 18 16.95 4.51 -8.99
C GLY A 18 15.43 4.43 -9.05
N ALA A 19 14.80 3.96 -7.98
CA ALA A 19 13.36 4.09 -7.87
C ALA A 19 13.07 5.59 -7.89
N ALA A 20 12.12 6.02 -8.72
CA ALA A 20 11.65 7.40 -8.69
C ALA A 20 11.24 7.75 -7.25
N ALA A 21 11.61 8.94 -6.78
CA ALA A 21 11.32 9.33 -5.41
C ALA A 21 9.83 9.28 -5.11
N SER A 22 9.49 8.87 -3.90
CA SER A 22 8.12 8.89 -3.42
C SER A 22 7.85 10.11 -2.56
N ILE A 23 6.72 10.77 -2.79
CA ILE A 23 6.17 11.78 -1.89
C ILE A 23 5.06 11.11 -1.10
N PHE A 24 5.27 10.89 0.19
CA PHE A 24 4.32 10.16 1.03
C PHE A 24 3.44 11.16 1.78
N SER A 25 2.13 11.10 1.55
CA SER A 25 1.15 11.91 2.29
C SER A 25 -0.09 11.11 2.62
N TYR A 26 -0.78 11.52 3.69
CA TYR A 26 -2.02 10.89 4.09
C TYR A 26 -2.99 11.83 4.82
N ILE A 27 -4.28 11.62 4.58
CA ILE A 27 -5.36 12.26 5.35
C ILE A 27 -5.57 11.44 6.63
N THR A 28 -5.44 12.05 7.80
CA THR A 28 -5.66 11.41 9.11
C THR A 28 -7.09 11.51 9.61
N LYS A 29 -7.85 12.49 9.12
CA LYS A 29 -9.24 12.70 9.49
C LYS A 29 -9.98 13.40 8.36
N SER A 30 -11.17 12.92 8.04
CA SER A 30 -12.10 13.55 7.09
C SER A 30 -13.41 13.86 7.84
N GLU A 31 -13.79 15.13 7.90
CA GLU A 31 -14.99 15.62 8.60
C GLU A 31 -15.93 16.37 7.65
N GLY A 32 -17.24 16.30 7.88
CA GLY A 32 -18.24 16.99 7.06
C GLY A 32 -18.99 16.05 6.13
N ILE A 33 -19.32 16.54 4.94
CA ILE A 33 -19.98 15.77 3.87
C ILE A 33 -19.11 15.78 2.61
N PRO A 34 -19.24 14.82 1.68
CA PRO A 34 -18.34 14.71 0.53
C PRO A 34 -18.20 15.98 -0.34
N THR A 35 -19.19 16.86 -0.35
CA THR A 35 -19.15 18.14 -1.09
C THR A 35 -18.59 19.32 -0.28
N ASN A 36 -18.44 19.15 1.03
CA ASN A 36 -17.95 20.16 1.98
C ASN A 36 -17.26 19.44 3.13
N ALA A 37 -15.98 19.13 2.94
CA ALA A 37 -15.19 18.30 3.83
C ALA A 37 -13.94 19.04 4.35
N TYR A 38 -13.50 18.66 5.54
CA TYR A 38 -12.25 19.10 6.14
C TYR A 38 -11.31 17.90 6.28
N TYR A 39 -10.15 17.98 5.64
CA TYR A 39 -9.13 16.94 5.64
C TYR A 39 -7.97 17.35 6.54
N THR A 40 -7.86 16.74 7.71
CA THR A 40 -6.61 16.81 8.50
C THR A 40 -5.59 15.91 7.81
N PHE A 41 -4.40 16.43 7.51
CA PHE A 41 -3.42 15.72 6.70
C PHE A 41 -2.02 15.77 7.30
N VAL A 42 -1.19 14.84 6.83
CA VAL A 42 0.26 14.79 7.02
C VAL A 42 0.91 14.54 5.66
N ILE A 43 1.83 15.41 5.24
CA ILE A 43 2.81 15.09 4.20
C ILE A 43 4.06 14.66 4.95
N GLU A 44 4.31 13.36 5.00
CA GLU A 44 5.27 12.73 5.91
C GLU A 44 6.71 12.97 5.47
N ARG A 45 6.96 12.78 4.18
CA ARG A 45 8.29 12.93 3.59
C ARG A 45 8.23 13.05 2.07
N TRP A 46 9.33 13.51 1.51
CA TRP A 46 9.66 13.44 0.10
C TRP A 46 11.03 12.77 0.00
N ASP A 47 11.06 11.53 -0.48
CA ASP A 47 12.31 10.77 -0.65
C ASP A 47 13.24 11.49 -1.65
N GLU A 48 14.55 11.27 -1.57
CA GLU A 48 15.51 11.97 -2.42
C GLU A 48 15.28 11.69 -3.91
N GLU A 49 15.14 12.76 -4.70
CA GLU A 49 14.94 12.69 -6.15
C GLU A 49 16.24 12.36 -6.91
N ASP A 50 16.10 11.57 -7.98
CA ASP A 50 17.20 11.29 -8.89
C ASP A 50 17.49 12.48 -9.84
N ASP A 51 18.66 12.45 -10.48
CA ASP A 51 19.12 13.53 -11.36
C ASP A 51 18.37 13.63 -12.70
N PHE A 52 17.47 12.70 -13.01
CA PHE A 52 16.88 12.51 -14.35
C PHE A 52 15.36 12.67 -14.40
N THR A 53 14.64 12.52 -13.28
CA THR A 53 13.18 12.64 -13.24
C THR A 53 12.75 14.04 -13.68
N PRO A 54 12.01 14.18 -14.81
CA PRO A 54 11.67 15.50 -15.37
C PRO A 54 10.66 16.27 -14.52
N ASN A 55 10.83 17.59 -14.42
CA ASN A 55 9.79 18.46 -13.87
C ASN A 55 8.61 18.57 -14.87
N PRO A 56 7.38 18.18 -14.49
CA PRO A 56 6.23 18.14 -15.40
C PRO A 56 5.79 19.50 -15.92
N CYS A 57 6.20 20.61 -15.29
CA CYS A 57 5.87 21.96 -15.73
C CYS A 57 7.10 22.76 -16.20
N TYR A 58 8.21 22.08 -16.54
CA TYR A 58 9.35 22.74 -17.16
C TYR A 58 8.96 23.41 -18.48
N GLY A 59 9.34 24.67 -18.66
CA GLY A 59 9.06 25.44 -19.88
C GLY A 59 7.65 26.04 -19.96
N TYR A 60 6.82 25.86 -18.93
CA TYR A 60 5.52 26.54 -18.85
C TYR A 60 5.70 28.05 -18.63
N SER A 61 4.66 28.85 -18.92
CA SER A 61 4.72 30.31 -18.74
C SER A 61 4.91 30.73 -17.27
N ALA A 62 4.39 29.92 -16.33
CA ALA A 62 4.68 29.95 -14.91
C ALA A 62 4.30 28.61 -14.25
N CYS A 63 5.01 28.24 -13.18
CA CYS A 63 4.65 27.09 -12.36
C CYS A 63 5.05 27.29 -10.90
N TRP A 64 4.19 26.88 -9.98
CA TRP A 64 4.44 26.86 -8.53
C TRP A 64 4.17 25.49 -7.96
N ILE A 65 4.68 25.23 -6.76
CA ILE A 65 4.27 24.08 -5.95
C ILE A 65 3.29 24.54 -4.89
N SER A 66 2.26 23.75 -4.63
CA SER A 66 1.28 23.97 -3.58
C SER A 66 1.12 22.73 -2.70
N ILE A 67 0.64 22.94 -1.48
CA ILE A 67 -0.05 21.91 -0.71
C ILE A 67 -1.52 22.06 -1.03
N ASN A 68 -2.09 21.07 -1.72
CA ASN A 68 -3.46 21.12 -2.20
C ASN A 68 -4.12 19.75 -2.08
N HIS A 69 -5.38 19.66 -2.47
CA HIS A 69 -6.16 18.45 -2.44
C HIS A 69 -6.74 18.14 -3.82
N ARG A 70 -6.97 16.86 -4.10
CA ARG A 70 -7.73 16.44 -5.28
C ARG A 70 -9.17 16.96 -5.13
N HIS A 71 -9.58 17.76 -6.10
CA HIS A 71 -10.85 18.47 -6.08
C HIS A 71 -11.84 17.96 -7.12
N THR A 72 -11.35 17.28 -8.16
CA THR A 72 -12.18 16.65 -9.18
C THR A 72 -11.84 15.17 -9.36
N VAL A 73 -12.79 14.43 -9.93
CA VAL A 73 -12.60 13.03 -10.34
C VAL A 73 -11.44 12.86 -11.33
N ASP A 74 -11.06 13.91 -12.07
CA ASP A 74 -9.95 13.89 -13.03
C ASP A 74 -8.57 14.15 -12.38
N GLY A 75 -8.52 14.39 -11.07
CA GLY A 75 -7.27 14.60 -10.35
C GLY A 75 -6.82 16.06 -10.25
N TYR A 76 -7.65 17.01 -10.69
CA TYR A 76 -7.32 18.43 -10.62
C TYR A 76 -7.38 18.95 -9.18
N SER A 77 -6.49 19.89 -8.88
CA SER A 77 -6.43 20.55 -7.58
C SER A 77 -7.55 21.57 -7.37
N GLY A 78 -7.90 21.80 -6.10
CA GLY A 78 -8.89 22.78 -5.66
C GLY A 78 -8.22 24.05 -5.15
N GLN A 79 -8.77 24.65 -4.11
CA GLN A 79 -8.09 25.77 -3.45
C GLN A 79 -6.92 25.26 -2.58
N PRO A 80 -5.70 25.80 -2.73
CA PRO A 80 -4.53 25.33 -1.99
C PRO A 80 -4.62 25.71 -0.50
N PHE A 81 -4.13 24.82 0.37
CA PHE A 81 -3.85 25.11 1.77
C PHE A 81 -2.67 26.07 1.89
N ARG A 82 -1.63 25.86 1.08
CA ARG A 82 -0.43 26.69 1.01
C ARG A 82 0.10 26.70 -0.41
N LEU A 83 0.51 27.87 -0.89
CA LEU A 83 1.28 28.01 -2.13
C LEU A 83 2.72 28.38 -1.76
N PHE A 84 3.71 27.63 -2.25
CA PHE A 84 5.11 27.99 -2.08
C PHE A 84 5.43 29.15 -3.03
N ASN A 85 5.91 30.28 -2.48
CA ASN A 85 6.16 31.49 -3.26
C ASN A 85 7.51 31.41 -4.00
N ILE A 86 7.69 30.34 -4.79
CA ILE A 86 8.82 30.11 -5.66
C ILE A 86 8.35 29.53 -6.99
N ARG A 87 8.86 30.10 -8.07
CA ARG A 87 8.60 29.63 -9.43
C ARG A 87 9.53 28.48 -9.77
N VAL A 88 8.97 27.41 -10.33
CA VAL A 88 9.69 26.16 -10.59
C VAL A 88 9.75 25.76 -12.06
N GLU A 89 9.07 26.48 -12.96
CA GLU A 89 9.05 26.17 -14.40
C GLU A 89 10.43 26.25 -15.09
N ARG A 90 11.43 26.84 -14.42
CA ARG A 90 12.81 26.95 -14.90
C ARG A 90 13.69 25.77 -14.51
N TYR A 91 13.25 24.95 -13.55
CA TYR A 91 13.96 23.75 -13.12
C TYR A 91 13.61 22.59 -14.03
N ARG A 92 14.62 21.92 -14.58
CA ARG A 92 14.45 20.82 -15.54
C ARG A 92 14.01 19.54 -14.87
N THR A 93 14.46 19.29 -13.64
CA THR A 93 14.28 18.01 -12.95
C THR A 93 13.56 18.17 -11.63
N MET A 94 12.90 17.11 -11.18
CA MET A 94 12.23 17.05 -9.88
C MET A 94 13.21 17.24 -8.72
N LYS A 95 14.46 16.79 -8.83
CA LYS A 95 15.52 17.06 -7.84
C LYS A 95 15.77 18.54 -7.61
N GLN A 96 15.83 19.32 -8.68
CA GLN A 96 15.97 20.78 -8.57
C GLN A 96 14.74 21.42 -7.90
N VAL A 97 13.54 20.93 -8.23
CA VAL A 97 12.29 21.37 -7.58
C VAL A 97 12.31 21.03 -6.08
N GLN A 98 12.63 19.79 -5.72
CA GLN A 98 12.72 19.33 -4.34
C GLN A 98 13.70 20.18 -3.52
N GLN A 99 14.90 20.44 -4.04
CA GLN A 99 15.93 21.23 -3.38
C GLN A 99 15.47 22.65 -3.03
N VAL A 100 14.64 23.27 -3.87
CA VAL A 100 14.15 24.63 -3.59
C VAL A 100 12.93 24.64 -2.68
N ILE A 101 12.11 23.59 -2.70
CA ILE A 101 10.99 23.43 -1.78
C ILE A 101 11.47 23.10 -0.36
N LEU A 102 12.49 22.24 -0.22
CA LEU A 102 13.11 21.92 1.08
C LEU A 102 13.79 23.13 1.74
N LYS A 103 14.06 24.22 1.00
CA LYS A 103 14.51 25.50 1.58
C LYS A 103 13.36 26.32 2.20
N GLN A 104 12.11 26.01 1.86
CA GLN A 104 10.92 26.74 2.33
C GLN A 104 10.11 25.97 3.39
N THR A 105 10.42 24.70 3.61
CA THR A 105 9.72 23.84 4.57
C THR A 105 10.57 22.64 4.96
N SER A 106 10.30 22.09 6.14
CA SER A 106 10.72 20.75 6.54
C SER A 106 9.52 19.81 6.55
N PHE A 107 9.79 18.51 6.53
CA PHE A 107 8.80 17.46 6.73
C PHE A 107 8.89 16.90 8.17
N PRO A 108 7.80 16.37 8.75
CA PRO A 108 6.46 16.27 8.16
C PRO A 108 5.71 17.61 8.14
N ILE A 109 4.86 17.82 7.14
CA ILE A 109 3.98 19.00 7.05
C ILE A 109 2.57 18.59 7.43
N THR A 110 1.96 19.27 8.39
CA THR A 110 0.60 18.98 8.85
C THR A 110 -0.32 20.18 8.66
N GLY A 111 -1.62 19.93 8.56
CA GLY A 111 -2.61 20.98 8.40
C GLY A 111 -4.03 20.45 8.23
N VAL A 112 -4.95 21.37 7.94
CA VAL A 112 -6.34 21.06 7.59
C VAL A 112 -6.68 21.72 6.26
N ALA A 113 -6.92 20.90 5.24
CA ALA A 113 -7.38 21.36 3.92
C ALA A 113 -8.90 21.34 3.86
N LYS A 114 -9.51 22.39 3.31
CA LYS A 114 -10.96 22.46 3.10
C LYS A 114 -11.30 22.12 1.66
N HIS A 115 -12.15 21.12 1.48
CA HIS A 115 -12.79 20.80 0.21
C HIS A 115 -14.19 21.41 0.17
N PHE A 116 -14.50 22.14 -0.90
CA PHE A 116 -15.84 22.62 -1.19
C PHE A 116 -16.12 22.52 -2.68
N GLY A 117 -16.84 21.49 -3.11
CA GLY A 117 -16.96 21.16 -4.53
C GLY A 117 -17.70 19.85 -4.81
N PRO A 118 -17.45 19.23 -5.98
CA PRO A 118 -18.03 17.94 -6.32
C PRO A 118 -17.66 16.86 -5.32
N ALA A 119 -18.60 15.97 -4.99
CA ALA A 119 -18.33 14.85 -4.11
C ALA A 119 -17.21 13.96 -4.70
N ILE A 120 -16.13 13.80 -3.93
CA ILE A 120 -15.04 12.87 -4.22
C ILE A 120 -15.26 11.61 -3.38
N GLN A 121 -15.08 10.42 -3.96
CA GLN A 121 -15.17 9.17 -3.18
C GLN A 121 -13.98 9.11 -2.19
N SER A 122 -14.19 8.58 -0.99
CA SER A 122 -13.18 8.59 0.09
C SER A 122 -11.82 8.01 -0.31
N HIS A 123 -11.79 6.96 -1.14
CA HIS A 123 -10.55 6.36 -1.65
C HIS A 123 -9.85 7.19 -2.75
N GLN A 124 -10.47 8.28 -3.19
CA GLN A 124 -9.92 9.23 -4.15
C GLN A 124 -9.49 10.53 -3.46
N GLU A 125 -9.78 10.71 -2.16
CA GLU A 125 -9.33 11.86 -1.40
C GLU A 125 -7.81 11.82 -1.24
N CYS A 126 -7.17 12.96 -1.47
CA CYS A 126 -5.72 13.07 -1.43
C CYS A 126 -5.36 14.52 -1.13
N VAL A 127 -4.54 14.71 -0.10
CA VAL A 127 -3.85 15.98 0.16
C VAL A 127 -2.36 15.73 -0.04
N GLY A 128 -1.70 16.53 -0.85
CA GLY A 128 -0.31 16.31 -1.23
C GLY A 128 0.32 17.54 -1.87
N LEU A 129 1.45 17.33 -2.53
CA LEU A 129 2.14 18.38 -3.30
C LEU A 129 1.66 18.39 -4.74
N PHE A 130 1.22 19.56 -5.21
CA PHE A 130 0.74 19.77 -6.58
C PHE A 130 1.63 20.78 -7.30
N TYR A 131 1.76 20.61 -8.62
CA TYR A 131 2.25 21.68 -9.49
C TYR A 131 1.08 22.48 -10.05
N GLU A 132 1.17 23.80 -9.92
CA GLU A 132 0.11 24.75 -10.25
C GLU A 132 0.59 25.68 -11.37
N THR A 133 -0.23 25.89 -12.41
CA THR A 133 0.10 26.81 -13.51
C THR A 133 -0.45 28.22 -13.31
N ASP A 134 -1.25 28.41 -12.26
CA ASP A 134 -1.75 29.71 -11.85
C ASP A 134 -1.46 29.98 -10.37
N ARG A 135 -1.48 31.27 -10.00
CA ARG A 135 -1.17 31.73 -8.64
C ARG A 135 -2.31 31.51 -7.66
N ASN A 136 -3.49 31.18 -8.15
CA ASN A 136 -4.66 30.91 -7.32
C ASN A 136 -4.72 29.43 -6.91
N GLY A 137 -3.88 28.60 -7.53
CA GLY A 137 -3.70 27.18 -7.25
C GLY A 137 -4.86 26.31 -7.71
N PHE A 138 -5.64 26.75 -8.71
CA PHE A 138 -6.76 25.97 -9.22
C PHE A 138 -6.31 25.15 -10.44
N ARG A 139 -6.74 23.88 -10.52
CA ARG A 139 -6.48 22.98 -11.67
C ARG A 139 -5.02 22.56 -11.87
N GLY A 140 -4.19 22.60 -10.83
CA GLY A 140 -2.93 21.88 -10.81
C GLY A 140 -3.11 20.36 -10.76
N ARG A 141 -1.99 19.66 -10.78
CA ARG A 141 -1.94 18.19 -10.68
C ARG A 141 -0.90 17.76 -9.65
N LEU A 142 -1.10 16.58 -9.05
CA LEU A 142 -0.14 16.00 -8.11
C LEU A 142 1.24 15.90 -8.76
N LEU A 143 2.27 16.14 -7.96
CA LEU A 143 3.64 15.90 -8.38
C LEU A 143 3.85 14.41 -8.70
N PRO A 144 4.69 14.07 -9.70
CA PRO A 144 5.10 12.70 -9.97
C PRO A 144 5.64 12.02 -8.71
N GLY A 145 5.37 10.73 -8.55
CA GLY A 145 5.80 9.97 -7.36
C GLY A 145 4.94 10.19 -6.11
N SER A 146 3.87 10.99 -6.19
CA SER A 146 2.95 11.19 -5.06
C SER A 146 2.18 9.91 -4.72
N LEU A 147 2.42 9.41 -3.51
CA LEU A 147 1.70 8.32 -2.88
C LEU A 147 0.77 8.91 -1.81
N CYS A 148 -0.48 9.14 -2.22
CA CYS A 148 -1.53 9.59 -1.33
C CYS A 148 -2.24 8.41 -0.69
N GLY A 149 -2.16 8.33 0.63
CA GLY A 149 -3.04 7.52 1.44
C GLY A 149 -4.20 8.34 1.98
N VAL A 150 -5.28 7.66 2.33
CA VAL A 150 -6.07 8.09 3.48
C VAL A 150 -5.53 7.21 4.59
N ALA A 151 -4.85 7.80 5.58
CA ALA A 151 -4.60 7.02 6.78
C ALA A 151 -5.98 6.55 7.22
N PRO A 152 -6.14 5.27 7.58
CA PRO A 152 -7.40 4.83 8.13
C PRO A 152 -7.82 5.91 9.14
N PRO A 153 -9.07 6.40 9.11
CA PRO A 153 -9.54 7.35 10.11
C PRO A 153 -9.09 6.86 11.50
N PRO A 154 -9.12 7.64 12.59
CA PRO A 154 -8.87 7.08 13.91
C PRO A 154 -9.96 6.06 14.28
N ILE A 155 -9.82 4.86 13.73
CA ILE A 155 -10.49 3.59 13.88
C ILE A 155 -9.32 2.61 13.90
N GLY A 156 -9.38 1.62 14.76
CA GLY A 156 -8.18 0.98 15.27
C GLY A 156 -7.22 0.47 14.20
N PHE A 157 -5.94 0.40 14.54
CA PHE A 157 -4.96 -0.38 13.82
C PHE A 157 -5.05 -1.82 14.35
N CYS A 158 -5.18 -2.79 13.44
CA CYS A 158 -5.03 -4.21 13.75
C CYS A 158 -3.80 -4.81 13.08
N LYS A 159 -3.17 -5.77 13.75
CA LYS A 159 -2.07 -6.57 13.20
C LYS A 159 -2.24 -8.04 13.54
N VAL A 160 -1.63 -8.89 12.72
CA VAL A 160 -1.31 -10.27 13.12
C VAL A 160 0.02 -10.24 13.88
N SER A 161 0.02 -10.73 15.12
CA SER A 161 1.16 -10.60 16.03
C SER A 161 2.38 -11.44 15.63
N GLU A 162 2.19 -12.61 15.00
CA GLU A 162 3.30 -13.46 14.56
C GLU A 162 3.89 -13.10 13.17
N GLY A 163 3.29 -12.16 12.43
CA GLY A 163 3.74 -11.75 11.10
C GLY A 163 3.56 -12.78 9.98
N SER A 164 3.59 -14.08 10.28
CA SER A 164 3.30 -15.18 9.35
C SER A 164 2.86 -16.45 10.10
N VAL A 165 2.20 -17.38 9.39
CA VAL A 165 1.81 -18.69 9.91
C VAL A 165 2.38 -19.78 8.99
N GLU A 166 3.08 -20.76 9.56
CA GLU A 166 3.63 -21.89 8.83
C GLU A 166 2.81 -23.15 9.09
N LEU A 167 2.19 -23.69 8.04
CA LEU A 167 1.39 -24.92 8.12
C LEU A 167 2.22 -26.11 7.61
N ASN A 168 3.00 -26.72 8.50
CA ASN A 168 3.94 -27.78 8.13
C ASN A 168 3.29 -29.17 8.19
N TYR A 169 3.26 -29.85 7.04
CA TYR A 169 2.71 -31.21 6.93
C TYR A 169 3.71 -32.30 7.34
N GLY A 170 5.00 -31.98 7.41
CA GLY A 170 6.09 -32.93 7.61
C GLY A 170 6.23 -33.90 6.43
N ASN A 171 6.86 -35.03 6.68
CA ASN A 171 6.92 -36.12 5.71
C ASN A 171 5.55 -36.82 5.64
N ILE A 172 4.98 -36.89 4.44
CA ILE A 172 3.66 -37.48 4.22
C ILE A 172 3.66 -38.35 2.96
N ASP A 173 3.10 -39.55 3.10
CA ASP A 173 2.97 -40.50 1.99
C ASP A 173 1.92 -40.01 0.97
N GLU A 174 2.12 -40.29 -0.32
CA GLU A 174 1.18 -39.92 -1.38
C GLU A 174 -0.25 -40.39 -1.09
N ALA A 175 -0.40 -41.58 -0.50
CA ALA A 175 -1.69 -42.17 -0.12
C ALA A 175 -2.44 -41.35 0.95
N LYS A 176 -1.72 -40.59 1.79
CA LYS A 176 -2.28 -39.77 2.87
C LYS A 176 -2.42 -38.31 2.51
N LEU A 177 -2.00 -37.88 1.32
CA LEU A 177 -2.06 -36.47 0.90
C LEU A 177 -3.50 -35.95 0.80
N GLU A 178 -4.46 -36.74 0.29
CA GLU A 178 -5.82 -36.25 0.08
C GLU A 178 -6.50 -35.97 1.43
N GLY A 179 -7.00 -34.75 1.63
CA GLY A 179 -7.69 -34.36 2.85
C GLY A 179 -6.78 -34.18 4.08
N ALA A 180 -5.45 -34.34 3.93
CA ALA A 180 -4.52 -34.09 5.02
C ALA A 180 -4.69 -32.65 5.51
N THR A 181 -4.78 -32.48 6.83
CA THR A 181 -5.10 -31.19 7.45
C THR A 181 -4.00 -30.75 8.41
N ARG A 182 -3.71 -29.45 8.38
CA ARG A 182 -2.89 -28.76 9.39
C ARG A 182 -3.62 -27.50 9.85
N SER A 183 -3.40 -27.11 11.10
CA SER A 183 -4.04 -25.92 11.66
C SER A 183 -3.10 -25.25 12.63
N GLU A 184 -3.05 -23.93 12.56
CA GLU A 184 -2.30 -23.08 13.47
C GLU A 184 -3.15 -21.86 13.79
N ASN A 185 -2.84 -21.17 14.89
CA ASN A 185 -3.54 -19.95 15.24
C ASN A 185 -2.72 -18.74 14.82
N ILE A 186 -3.40 -17.74 14.28
CA ILE A 186 -2.87 -16.38 14.22
C ILE A 186 -3.50 -15.55 15.32
N ASN A 187 -2.72 -14.64 15.89
CA ASN A 187 -3.22 -13.73 16.91
C ASN A 187 -3.46 -12.34 16.31
N VAL A 188 -4.71 -11.88 16.32
CA VAL A 188 -5.06 -10.53 15.87
C VAL A 188 -5.17 -9.60 17.07
N THR A 189 -4.43 -8.50 17.03
CA THR A 189 -4.42 -7.46 18.07
C THR A 189 -4.80 -6.13 17.45
N CYS A 190 -5.66 -5.37 18.13
CA CYS A 190 -6.04 -4.02 17.69
C CYS A 190 -5.77 -2.98 18.78
N ASN A 191 -5.41 -1.76 18.41
CA ASN A 191 -5.18 -0.68 19.38
C ASN A 191 -6.48 -0.04 19.92
N ARG A 192 -7.64 -0.41 19.36
CA ARG A 192 -8.99 0.03 19.73
C ARG A 192 -9.97 -1.11 19.53
N ASP A 193 -11.13 -1.01 20.19
CA ASP A 193 -12.27 -1.90 19.96
C ASP A 193 -12.70 -1.82 18.49
N MET A 194 -12.67 -2.95 17.77
CA MET A 194 -13.00 -2.95 16.35
C MET A 194 -13.60 -4.27 15.88
N ASN A 195 -14.61 -4.18 15.01
CA ASN A 195 -15.08 -5.30 14.22
C ASN A 195 -14.31 -5.32 12.91
N ILE A 196 -13.61 -6.41 12.60
CA ILE A 196 -12.87 -6.58 11.34
C ILE A 196 -13.31 -7.86 10.64
N VAL A 197 -12.99 -7.97 9.36
CA VAL A 197 -13.11 -9.22 8.61
C VAL A 197 -11.71 -9.75 8.31
N VAL A 198 -11.42 -10.96 8.76
CA VAL A 198 -10.16 -11.67 8.45
C VAL A 198 -10.41 -12.60 7.28
N THR A 199 -9.63 -12.46 6.20
CA THR A 199 -9.73 -13.28 4.99
C THR A 199 -8.42 -14.01 4.76
N ALA A 200 -8.47 -15.28 4.34
CA ALA A 200 -7.30 -16.03 3.93
C ALA A 200 -7.42 -16.38 2.45
N THR A 201 -6.45 -15.92 1.66
CA THR A 201 -6.48 -16.00 0.21
C THR A 201 -5.23 -16.66 -0.37
N GLY A 202 -5.44 -17.43 -1.43
CA GLY A 202 -4.38 -17.97 -2.29
C GLY A 202 -4.49 -17.36 -3.69
N PRO A 203 -3.48 -17.51 -4.56
CA PRO A 203 -3.48 -16.93 -5.90
C PRO A 203 -4.64 -17.42 -6.79
N ASP A 204 -5.32 -18.52 -6.43
CA ASP A 204 -6.48 -19.08 -7.14
C ASP A 204 -7.69 -19.23 -6.20
N ARG A 205 -8.36 -18.11 -5.86
CA ARG A 205 -9.65 -18.08 -5.14
C ARG A 205 -9.66 -18.91 -3.84
N GLY A 206 -8.64 -18.73 -3.01
CA GLY A 206 -8.52 -19.38 -1.68
C GLY A 206 -7.80 -20.70 -1.69
N VAL A 207 -7.32 -21.10 -2.88
CA VAL A 207 -6.53 -22.30 -3.09
C VAL A 207 -5.08 -21.89 -3.35
N VAL A 208 -4.18 -22.53 -2.64
CA VAL A 208 -2.73 -22.34 -2.77
C VAL A 208 -2.16 -23.51 -3.56
N PRO A 209 -1.60 -23.29 -4.77
CA PRO A 209 -0.85 -24.32 -5.47
C PRO A 209 0.43 -24.63 -4.70
N LEU A 210 0.70 -25.92 -4.43
CA LEU A 210 1.89 -26.38 -3.71
C LEU A 210 2.94 -26.97 -4.65
N ARG A 211 2.57 -27.17 -5.92
CA ARG A 211 3.41 -27.64 -7.02
C ARG A 211 3.09 -26.85 -8.29
N GLY A 212 4.11 -26.62 -9.12
CA GLY A 212 3.97 -25.87 -10.37
C GLY A 212 3.12 -26.58 -11.43
N ASP A 213 2.98 -27.91 -11.35
CA ASP A 213 2.14 -28.72 -12.23
C ASP A 213 0.65 -28.75 -11.81
N GLY A 214 0.32 -28.18 -10.66
CA GLY A 214 -1.04 -28.17 -10.10
C GLY A 214 -1.53 -29.52 -9.58
N SER A 215 -0.65 -30.53 -9.45
CA SER A 215 -0.99 -31.87 -8.95
C SER A 215 -1.36 -31.87 -7.46
N LEU A 216 -0.88 -30.88 -6.71
CA LEU A 216 -1.14 -30.73 -5.28
C LEU A 216 -1.46 -29.27 -4.95
N LYS A 217 -2.57 -29.07 -4.23
CA LYS A 217 -3.05 -27.77 -3.78
C LYS A 217 -3.49 -27.82 -2.32
N ALA A 218 -3.62 -26.66 -1.70
CA ALA A 218 -4.14 -26.49 -0.34
C ALA A 218 -5.34 -25.55 -0.34
N GLN A 219 -6.45 -25.98 0.26
CA GLN A 219 -7.60 -25.12 0.54
C GLN A 219 -7.45 -24.51 1.93
N LEU A 220 -7.54 -23.18 2.01
CA LEU A 220 -7.45 -22.44 3.26
C LEU A 220 -8.83 -22.22 3.89
N LEU A 221 -8.90 -22.42 5.21
CA LEU A 221 -10.06 -22.16 6.05
C LEU A 221 -9.67 -21.25 7.22
N LEU A 222 -10.60 -20.40 7.63
CA LEU A 222 -10.53 -19.57 8.83
C LEU A 222 -11.69 -19.93 9.74
N ASN A 223 -11.42 -20.36 10.98
CA ASN A 223 -12.45 -20.82 11.93
C ASN A 223 -13.49 -21.75 11.27
N ASP A 224 -13.00 -22.76 10.54
CA ASP A 224 -13.77 -23.76 9.79
C ASP A 224 -14.67 -23.23 8.65
N ARG A 225 -14.51 -21.96 8.27
CA ARG A 225 -15.14 -21.37 7.08
C ARG A 225 -14.13 -21.24 5.95
N LYS A 226 -14.60 -21.23 4.69
CA LYS A 226 -13.71 -20.99 3.54
C LYS A 226 -13.01 -19.64 3.70
N GLY A 227 -11.68 -19.63 3.64
CA GLY A 227 -10.86 -18.44 3.96
C GLY A 227 -11.27 -17.19 3.17
N GLU A 228 -11.63 -17.36 1.90
CA GLU A 228 -12.08 -16.30 0.98
C GLU A 228 -13.41 -15.64 1.34
N GLN A 229 -14.26 -16.33 2.10
CA GLN A 229 -15.52 -15.74 2.55
C GLN A 229 -15.30 -14.74 3.69
N GLY A 230 -14.12 -14.77 4.29
CA GLY A 230 -13.79 -14.01 5.48
C GLY A 230 -14.50 -14.51 6.74
N VAL A 231 -13.94 -14.18 7.89
CA VAL A 231 -14.57 -14.36 9.19
C VAL A 231 -14.64 -13.01 9.91
N PRO A 232 -15.83 -12.51 10.26
CA PRO A 232 -15.94 -11.32 11.08
C PRO A 232 -15.53 -11.63 12.52
N ILE A 233 -14.68 -10.79 13.11
CA ILE A 233 -14.27 -10.88 14.51
C ILE A 233 -14.35 -9.51 15.16
N PHE A 234 -14.71 -9.50 16.45
CA PHE A 234 -14.54 -8.33 17.31
C PHE A 234 -13.23 -8.45 18.07
N VAL A 235 -12.38 -7.43 18.00
CA VAL A 235 -11.10 -7.37 18.71
C VAL A 235 -11.13 -6.19 19.68
N PRO A 236 -11.04 -6.44 21.00
CA PRO A 236 -11.00 -5.36 21.99
C PRO A 236 -9.66 -4.62 21.97
N ALA A 237 -9.67 -3.36 22.40
CA ALA A 237 -8.51 -2.48 22.49
C ALA A 237 -7.40 -3.09 23.35
N GLY A 238 -6.21 -3.27 22.77
CA GLY A 238 -5.06 -3.90 23.43
C GLY A 238 -5.22 -5.40 23.66
N GLY A 239 -6.37 -5.99 23.31
CA GLY A 239 -6.63 -7.41 23.43
C GLY A 239 -6.13 -8.20 22.23
N THR A 240 -6.07 -9.53 22.41
CA THR A 240 -5.65 -10.47 21.38
C THR A 240 -6.75 -11.49 21.14
N VAL A 241 -7.14 -11.66 19.89
CA VAL A 241 -8.15 -12.62 19.46
C VAL A 241 -7.50 -13.64 18.53
N PRO A 242 -7.51 -14.93 18.89
CA PRO A 242 -6.99 -15.97 18.02
C PRO A 242 -7.96 -16.26 16.86
N VAL A 243 -7.42 -16.46 15.67
CA VAL A 243 -8.14 -17.00 14.51
C VAL A 243 -7.42 -18.25 14.04
N THR A 244 -8.14 -19.36 13.96
CA THR A 244 -7.59 -20.63 13.51
C THR A 244 -7.46 -20.62 12.00
N VAL A 245 -6.24 -20.75 11.50
CA VAL A 245 -5.92 -20.95 10.08
C VAL A 245 -5.74 -22.44 9.85
N LYS A 246 -6.58 -23.00 8.97
CA LYS A 246 -6.53 -24.42 8.63
C LYS A 246 -6.26 -24.58 7.14
N SER A 247 -5.41 -25.54 6.80
CA SER A 247 -5.12 -25.92 5.41
C SER A 247 -5.47 -27.38 5.19
N ILE A 248 -6.18 -27.66 4.10
CA ILE A 248 -6.60 -29.00 3.68
C ILE A 248 -5.99 -29.30 2.31
N LEU A 249 -5.19 -30.36 2.22
CA LEU A 249 -4.58 -30.76 0.95
C LEU A 249 -5.60 -31.39 0.01
N GLN A 250 -5.46 -31.06 -1.28
CA GLN A 250 -6.26 -31.56 -2.39
C GLN A 250 -5.33 -32.02 -3.50
N LYS A 251 -5.49 -33.26 -3.96
CA LYS A 251 -4.74 -33.82 -5.09
C LYS A 251 -5.52 -33.71 -6.38
N ASN A 252 -4.78 -33.58 -7.48
CA ASN A 252 -5.27 -33.75 -8.83
C ASN A 252 -4.41 -34.79 -9.54
N GLY A 253 -4.84 -36.05 -9.50
CA GLY A 253 -4.09 -37.18 -10.06
C GLY A 253 -2.93 -37.62 -9.17
N ARG A 254 -1.87 -38.12 -9.81
CA ARG A 254 -0.67 -38.63 -9.14
C ARG A 254 0.24 -37.46 -8.74
N VAL A 255 0.83 -37.53 -7.56
CA VAL A 255 1.78 -36.51 -7.07
C VAL A 255 3.16 -37.13 -7.00
N GLU A 256 4.11 -36.59 -7.77
CA GLU A 256 5.49 -37.08 -7.75
C GLU A 256 6.17 -36.83 -6.40
N ALA A 257 6.99 -37.80 -5.97
CA ALA A 257 7.77 -37.68 -4.75
C ALA A 257 8.68 -36.45 -4.81
N GLY A 258 8.75 -35.70 -3.70
CA GLY A 258 9.59 -34.52 -3.59
C GLY A 258 9.01 -33.46 -2.64
N PRO A 259 9.75 -32.36 -2.43
CA PRO A 259 9.28 -31.25 -1.60
C PRO A 259 8.14 -30.49 -2.29
N PHE A 260 7.21 -29.97 -1.51
CA PHE A 260 6.16 -29.07 -1.96
C PHE A 260 6.06 -27.87 -1.01
N SER A 261 5.71 -26.71 -1.56
CA SER A 261 5.49 -25.50 -0.78
C SER A 261 4.64 -24.51 -1.58
N GLY A 262 3.98 -23.61 -0.87
CA GLY A 262 3.21 -22.53 -1.48
C GLY A 262 2.90 -21.47 -0.43
N SER A 263 2.42 -20.33 -0.90
CA SER A 263 2.10 -19.19 -0.05
C SER A 263 0.72 -18.62 -0.37
N GLY A 264 0.09 -18.10 0.66
CA GLY A 264 -1.13 -17.30 0.58
C GLY A 264 -0.97 -16.04 1.42
N ALA A 265 -2.03 -15.24 1.49
CA ALA A 265 -2.07 -14.03 2.28
C ALA A 265 -3.23 -14.07 3.29
N ILE A 266 -3.02 -13.46 4.45
CA ILE A 266 -4.08 -13.11 5.38
C ILE A 266 -4.32 -11.61 5.27
N ILE A 267 -5.56 -11.23 5.04
CA ILE A 267 -5.97 -9.84 4.83
C ILE A 267 -6.92 -9.45 5.96
N LEU A 268 -6.61 -8.33 6.61
CA LEU A 268 -7.47 -7.70 7.61
C LEU A 268 -8.21 -6.54 6.95
N ALA A 269 -9.52 -6.68 6.81
CA ALA A 269 -10.38 -5.59 6.33
C ALA A 269 -11.01 -4.87 7.53
N MET A 270 -10.73 -3.58 7.64
CA MET A 270 -11.25 -2.67 8.67
C MET A 270 -12.41 -1.86 8.06
N PRO A 271 -13.42 -1.48 8.86
CA PRO A 271 -14.59 -0.74 8.39
C PRO A 271 -14.29 0.69 7.92
#